data_AF-A0A9N9K115-F1
#
_entry.id   AF-A0A9N9K115-F1
#
_cell.length_a   1.000
_cell.length_b   1.000
_cell.length_c   1.000
_cell.angle_alpha   90.00
_cell.angle_beta   90.00
_cell.angle_gamma   90.00
#
_symmetry.space_group_name_H-M   'P 1'
#
loop_
_entity.id
_entity.type
_entity.pdbx_description
1 polymer ?
#
loop_
_entity_poly.entity_id
_entity_poly.type
_entity_poly.pdbx_seq_one_letter_code
_entity_poly.pdbx_strand_id
1 'polypeptide(L)'
;MSKEYKELPTNAPNKKVQKHNLEYFNDPEFETKDINEVASLLLDTYKTCNGRRFLNGDDTNSIFPSDKIELERSTLSHLLTKHQWKGNFRSPIKEKLKMGGSTILDVG
;
A
#
# COMPACT_ATOMS: atom_id res chain seq x y z
N MET A 1 -11.88 -12.45 -47.64
CA MET A 1 -11.65 -11.08 -47.13
C MET A 1 -10.93 -11.19 -45.79
N SER A 2 -9.60 -11.08 -45.81
CA SER A 2 -8.75 -11.14 -44.62
C SER A 2 -8.87 -9.86 -43.80
N LYS A 3 -8.96 -9.97 -42.47
CA LYS A 3 -8.80 -8.84 -41.55
C LYS A 3 -7.52 -9.06 -40.77
N GLU A 4 -6.53 -8.24 -41.07
CA GLU A 4 -5.28 -8.11 -40.32
C GLU A 4 -5.59 -7.61 -38.90
N TYR A 5 -5.11 -8.33 -37.89
CA TYR A 5 -5.11 -7.86 -36.51
C TYR A 5 -3.80 -7.09 -36.28
N LYS A 6 -3.92 -5.79 -35.97
CA LYS A 6 -2.78 -4.98 -35.55
C LYS A 6 -2.38 -5.36 -34.13
N GLU A 7 -1.15 -5.85 -33.97
CA GLU A 7 -0.52 -6.07 -32.67
C GLU A 7 -0.31 -4.73 -31.95
N LEU A 8 -0.79 -4.62 -30.71
CA LEU A 8 -0.49 -3.52 -29.80
C LEU A 8 0.83 -3.82 -29.08
N PRO A 9 1.76 -2.85 -28.96
CA PRO A 9 3.03 -3.08 -28.30
C PRO A 9 2.86 -3.16 -26.77
N THR A 10 3.02 -4.37 -26.23
CA THR A 10 3.03 -4.66 -24.80
C THR A 10 4.37 -4.26 -24.19
N ASN A 11 4.53 -3.01 -23.78
CA ASN A 11 5.65 -2.59 -22.93
C ASN A 11 5.13 -2.31 -21.51
N ALA A 12 4.83 -3.37 -20.78
CA ALA A 12 4.68 -3.31 -19.33
C ALA A 12 6.05 -3.62 -18.70
N PRO A 13 6.67 -2.70 -17.94
CA PRO A 13 7.90 -3.02 -17.24
C PRO A 13 7.60 -4.09 -16.18
N ASN A 14 8.32 -5.20 -16.25
CA ASN A 14 8.35 -6.27 -15.26
C ASN A 14 8.71 -5.68 -13.89
N LYS A 15 7.72 -5.27 -13.10
CA LYS A 15 7.92 -4.96 -11.68
C LYS A 15 8.18 -6.26 -10.96
N LYS A 16 9.45 -6.57 -10.73
CA LYS A 16 9.85 -7.56 -9.74
C LYS A 16 9.27 -7.13 -8.41
N VAL A 17 8.25 -7.85 -7.94
CA VAL A 17 7.71 -7.69 -6.59
C VAL A 17 8.80 -8.15 -5.64
N GLN A 18 9.54 -7.22 -5.04
CA GLN A 18 10.34 -7.53 -3.87
C GLN A 18 9.38 -7.79 -2.72
N LYS A 19 9.17 -9.07 -2.42
CA LYS A 19 8.54 -9.49 -1.17
C LYS A 19 9.56 -9.23 -0.07
N HIS A 20 9.36 -8.19 0.72
CA HIS A 20 10.10 -8.03 1.96
C HIS A 20 9.50 -9.02 2.96
N ASN A 21 10.05 -10.22 3.03
CA ASN A 21 9.78 -11.12 4.12
C ASN A 21 10.37 -10.47 5.38
N LEU A 22 9.52 -10.11 6.33
CA LEU A 22 9.96 -9.73 7.67
C LEU A 22 10.32 -11.02 8.40
N GLU A 23 11.49 -11.58 8.08
CA GLU A 23 12.08 -12.65 8.89
C GLU A 23 12.56 -12.02 10.19
N TYR A 24 12.01 -12.48 11.32
CA TYR A 24 12.57 -12.17 12.63
C TYR A 24 13.91 -12.88 12.74
N PHE A 25 14.99 -12.17 12.43
CA PHE A 25 16.35 -12.61 12.69
C PHE A 25 16.56 -12.63 14.20
N ASN A 26 16.55 -13.82 14.79
CA ASN A 26 17.14 -14.05 16.12
C ASN A 26 18.66 -14.19 15.94
N ASP A 27 19.33 -13.10 15.54
CA ASP A 27 20.79 -13.06 15.52
C ASP A 27 21.30 -12.65 16.91
N PRO A 28 22.09 -13.50 17.60
CA PRO A 28 22.69 -13.16 18.89
C PRO A 28 23.77 -12.07 18.77
N GLU A 29 24.12 -11.64 17.55
CA GLU A 29 25.09 -10.59 17.24
C GLU A 29 24.48 -9.17 17.27
N PHE A 30 23.21 -9.02 17.67
CA PHE A 30 22.57 -7.71 17.82
C PHE A 30 23.15 -6.87 18.98
N GLU A 31 24.00 -7.46 19.82
CA GLU A 31 24.77 -6.67 20.77
C GLU A 31 25.87 -5.88 20.03
N THR A 32 25.64 -4.57 19.94
CA THR A 32 26.59 -3.49 19.60
C THR A 32 26.63 -2.96 18.16
N LYS A 33 25.51 -2.90 17.44
CA LYS A 33 25.39 -1.73 16.53
C LYS A 33 25.38 -0.48 17.38
N ASP A 34 26.33 0.42 17.14
CA ASP A 34 26.36 1.73 17.79
C ASP A 34 24.98 2.35 17.64
N ILE A 35 24.39 2.81 18.74
CA ILE A 35 23.08 3.47 18.76
C ILE A 35 23.04 4.58 17.69
N ASN A 36 24.18 5.22 17.44
CA ASN A 36 24.36 6.23 16.42
C ASN A 36 24.19 5.69 14.98
N GLU A 37 24.68 4.48 14.70
CA GLU A 37 24.53 3.84 13.39
C GLU A 37 23.06 3.47 13.13
N VAL A 38 22.39 2.87 14.12
CA VAL A 38 20.96 2.53 14.03
C VAL A 38 20.10 3.79 13.91
N ALA A 39 20.41 4.84 14.69
CA ALA A 39 19.72 6.11 14.60
C ALA A 39 19.90 6.77 13.23
N SER A 40 21.11 6.69 12.65
CA SER A 40 21.40 7.23 11.33
C SER A 40 20.59 6.53 10.22
N LEU A 41 20.52 5.20 10.25
CA LEU A 41 19.69 4.41 9.32
C LEU A 41 18.20 4.76 9.46
N LEU A 42 17.69 4.90 10.68
CA LEU A 42 16.31 5.31 10.94
C LEU A 42 16.03 6.75 10.49
N LEU A 43 16.98 7.68 10.67
CA LEU A 43 16.85 9.04 10.17
C LEU A 43 16.83 9.08 8.65
N ASP A 44 17.63 8.27 7.98
CA ASP A 44 17.66 8.21 6.51
C ASP A 44 16.33 7.68 5.92
N THR A 45 15.62 6.85 6.70
CA THR A 45 14.32 6.27 6.33
C THR A 45 13.16 7.28 6.39
N TYR A 46 13.30 8.41 7.09
CA TYR A 46 12.20 9.37 7.26
C TYR A 46 12.63 10.81 7.03
N LYS A 47 11.80 11.55 6.30
CA LYS A 47 11.99 13.00 6.10
C LYS A 47 10.94 13.78 6.88
N THR A 48 11.34 14.94 7.40
CA THR A 48 10.40 15.88 8.01
C THR A 48 10.04 16.97 7.01
N CYS A 49 8.75 17.13 6.70
CA CYS A 49 8.24 18.19 5.84
C CYS A 49 7.15 18.95 6.60
N ASN A 50 7.30 20.28 6.77
CA ASN A 50 6.36 21.14 7.50
C ASN A 50 6.03 20.61 8.92
N GLY A 51 7.03 20.08 9.63
CA GLY A 51 6.86 19.53 10.98
C GLY A 51 6.13 18.17 11.04
N ARG A 52 5.80 17.58 9.90
CA ARG A 52 5.21 16.24 9.79
C ARG A 52 6.26 15.26 9.27
N ARG A 53 6.24 14.03 9.78
CA ARG A 53 7.19 12.97 9.37
C ARG A 53 6.63 12.21 8.17
N PHE A 54 7.45 11.93 7.17
CA PHE A 54 7.11 11.15 5.98
C PHE A 54 8.13 10.06 5.76
N LEU A 55 7.74 8.98 5.10
CA LEU A 55 8.68 7.96 4.65
C LEU A 55 9.58 8.54 3.55
N ASN A 56 10.89 8.32 3.69
CA ASN A 56 11.93 8.72 2.77
C ASN A 56 12.44 7.46 2.07
N GLY A 57 11.83 7.13 0.93
CA GLY A 57 12.27 6.04 0.08
C GLY A 57 11.98 6.39 -1.36
N ASP A 58 12.95 6.21 -2.24
CA ASP A 58 12.88 6.61 -3.66
C ASP A 58 11.72 5.92 -4.41
N ASP A 59 11.33 4.72 -3.98
CA ASP A 59 10.21 3.96 -4.52
C ASP A 59 8.87 4.24 -3.81
N THR A 60 8.89 5.00 -2.72
CA THR A 60 7.72 5.25 -1.87
C THR A 60 7.19 6.66 -2.10
N ASN A 61 6.24 6.78 -3.03
CA ASN A 61 5.41 7.99 -3.16
C ASN A 61 4.40 8.08 -2.01
N SER A 62 4.89 8.19 -0.77
CA SER A 62 4.04 8.37 0.40
C SER A 62 3.50 9.80 0.42
N ILE A 63 2.26 9.96 -0.03
CA ILE A 63 1.56 11.25 -0.03
C ILE A 63 1.16 11.65 1.40
N PHE A 64 1.01 10.68 2.30
CA PHE A 64 0.59 10.89 3.68
C PHE A 64 1.76 10.84 4.67
N PRO A 65 1.67 11.61 5.77
CA PRO A 65 2.62 11.51 6.87
C PRO A 65 2.63 10.11 7.52
N SER A 66 3.73 9.75 8.17
CA SER A 66 3.93 8.51 8.94
C SER A 66 3.97 8.76 10.46
N ASP A 67 3.33 9.83 10.92
CA ASP A 67 3.27 10.21 12.34
C ASP A 67 1.99 9.72 13.04
N LYS A 68 2.00 9.83 14.37
CA LYS A 68 0.88 9.41 15.22
C LYS A 68 -0.42 10.16 14.89
N ILE A 69 -0.31 11.44 14.53
CA ILE A 69 -1.46 12.27 14.17
C ILE A 69 -2.15 11.70 12.92
N GLU A 70 -1.38 11.31 11.90
CA GLU A 70 -1.93 10.69 10.70
C GLU A 70 -2.54 9.32 10.97
N LEU A 71 -1.92 8.52 11.86
CA LEU A 71 -2.49 7.25 12.30
C LEU A 71 -3.87 7.44 12.97
N GLU A 72 -3.99 8.40 13.87
CA GLU A 72 -5.26 8.74 14.54
C GLU A 72 -6.31 9.22 13.53
N ARG A 73 -5.93 10.12 12.61
CA ARG A 73 -6.80 10.62 11.54
C ARG A 73 -7.31 9.50 10.64
N SER A 74 -6.42 8.59 10.23
CA SER A 74 -6.75 7.44 9.38
C SER A 74 -7.67 6.46 10.11
N THR A 75 -7.40 6.20 11.39
CA THR A 75 -8.23 5.34 12.24
C THR A 75 -9.65 5.90 12.38
N LEU A 76 -9.78 7.19 12.69
CA LEU A 76 -11.09 7.84 12.80
C LEU A 76 -11.85 7.80 11.47
N SER A 77 -11.15 8.09 10.36
CA SER A 77 -11.73 8.02 9.02
C SER A 77 -12.27 6.62 8.72
N HIS A 78 -11.51 5.57 9.03
CA HIS A 78 -11.93 4.19 8.86
C HIS A 78 -13.18 3.87 9.69
N LEU A 79 -13.23 4.28 10.96
CA LEU A 79 -14.39 4.04 11.83
C LEU A 79 -15.66 4.71 11.30
N LEU A 80 -15.55 5.96 10.84
CA LEU A 80 -16.67 6.69 10.24
C LEU A 80 -17.17 6.02 8.96
N THR A 81 -16.26 5.66 8.06
CA THR A 81 -16.62 4.96 6.82
C THR A 81 -17.26 3.61 7.10
N LYS A 82 -16.70 2.83 8.03
CA LYS A 82 -17.25 1.53 8.44
C LYS A 82 -18.65 1.68 9.01
N HIS A 83 -18.87 2.70 9.84
CA HIS A 83 -20.19 3.00 10.40
C HIS A 83 -21.19 3.39 9.29
N GLN A 84 -20.78 4.22 8.34
CA GLN A 84 -21.62 4.63 7.20
C GLN A 84 -21.99 3.47 6.29
N TRP A 85 -21.04 2.56 6.04
CA TRP A 85 -21.24 1.39 5.18
C TRP A 85 -21.93 0.23 5.89
N LYS A 86 -22.08 0.30 7.23
CA LYS A 86 -22.55 -0.81 8.08
C LYS A 86 -21.71 -2.07 7.89
N GLY A 87 -20.41 -1.90 7.68
CA GLY A 87 -19.46 -2.96 7.34
C GLY A 87 -18.16 -2.38 6.76
N ASN A 88 -17.21 -3.24 6.41
CA ASN A 88 -15.92 -2.80 5.84
C ASN A 88 -16.04 -2.39 4.37
N PHE A 89 -17.09 -2.84 3.68
CA PHE A 89 -17.33 -2.57 2.28
C PHE A 89 -18.85 -2.54 2.03
N ARG A 90 -19.28 -1.67 1.12
CA ARG A 90 -20.66 -1.62 0.66
C ARG A 90 -20.67 -1.42 -0.86
N SER A 91 -21.37 -2.30 -1.56
CA SER A 91 -21.55 -2.22 -3.00
C SER A 91 -22.96 -2.65 -3.41
N PRO A 92 -23.57 -1.99 -4.40
CA PRO A 92 -24.88 -2.38 -4.96
C PRO A 92 -24.79 -3.64 -5.84
N ILE A 93 -23.69 -4.38 -5.78
CA ILE A 93 -23.47 -5.57 -6.62
C ILE A 93 -24.51 -6.65 -6.34
N LYS A 94 -25.01 -6.75 -5.10
CA LYS A 94 -26.01 -7.74 -4.72
C LYS A 94 -27.32 -7.55 -5.48
N GLU A 95 -27.77 -6.30 -5.62
CA GLU A 95 -28.97 -5.95 -6.38
C GLU A 95 -28.75 -6.15 -7.89
N LYS A 96 -27.59 -5.73 -8.40
CA LYS A 96 -27.23 -5.92 -9.82
C LYS A 96 -27.16 -7.39 -10.23
N LEU A 97 -26.61 -8.26 -9.39
CA LEU A 97 -26.56 -9.70 -9.64
C LEU A 97 -27.95 -10.34 -9.65
N LYS A 98 -28.88 -9.86 -8.80
CA LYS A 98 -30.27 -10.34 -8.78
C LYS A 98 -31.08 -9.93 -10.02
N MET A 99 -30.77 -8.79 -10.63
CA MET A 99 -31.48 -8.27 -11.79
C MET A 99 -31.16 -9.03 -13.09
N GLY A 100 -30.10 -9.86 -13.10
CA GLY A 100 -29.64 -10.59 -14.27
C GLY A 100 -28.83 -9.73 -15.24
N GLY A 101 -28.20 -10.37 -16.24
CA GLY A 101 -27.41 -9.68 -17.28
C GLY A 101 -26.03 -9.16 -16.84
N SER A 102 -25.59 -9.50 -15.62
CA SER A 102 -24.25 -9.16 -15.10
C SER A 102 -23.38 -10.41 -15.00
N THR A 103 -22.12 -10.32 -15.42
CA THR A 103 -21.13 -11.40 -15.32
C THR A 103 -20.03 -10.96 -14.36
N ILE A 104 -19.64 -11.84 -13.43
CA ILE A 104 -18.56 -11.57 -12.47
C ILE A 104 -17.24 -11.96 -13.13
N LEU A 105 -16.27 -11.05 -13.11
CA LEU A 105 -14.88 -11.35 -13.43
C LEU A 105 -14.09 -11.28 -12.12
N ASP A 106 -13.48 -12.41 -11.74
CA ASP A 106 -12.57 -12.49 -10.60
C ASP A 106 -11.13 -12.35 -11.13
N VAL A 107 -10.40 -11.36 -10.62
CA VAL A 107 -9.01 -11.10 -10.98
C VAL A 107 -8.23 -11.12 -9.67
N GLY A 108 -7.64 -12.27 -9.37
CA GLY A 108 -6.85 -12.52 -8.16
C GLY A 108 -5.60 -11.65 -8.08
#